data_AF-A0A955G556-F1
#
_entry.id   AF-A0A955G556-F1
#
_cell.length_a   1.000
_cell.length_b   1.000
_cell.length_c   1.000
_cell.angle_alpha   90.00
_cell.angle_beta   90.00
_cell.angle_gamma   90.00
#
_symmetry.space_group_name_H-M   'P 1'
#
loop_
_entity.id
_entity.type
_entity.pdbx_description
1 polymer ?
#
loop_
_entity_poly.entity_id
_entity_poly.type
_entity_poly.pdbx_seq_one_letter_code
_entity_poly.pdbx_strand_id
1 'polypeptide(L)'
;MRDHGRKPDAEADDMREAVLGTQLNSIRSDKHRVEILESYDELGILELDKAPESLDELFSEDAGIFDDAEGIFSDGPGKVISRAPRPVDDRAERKPVDNFESTFKPGFVEQQKMLSDGKRRLVRYAGVTHLVIGSYYVHEGQMLRIVEEGEKKRVYDRNKERFRIIYENGTESNMYRRSLSQRLREDGYTVVDADYSEPIEDDEAVGRIYVLSSLSTDPNVITIKNLYKIGVTTGTVENRIKNAAADPTYLMAPVKI
;
A
#
# COMPACT_ATOMS: atom_id res chain seq x y z
N MET A 1 27.80 1.57 39.42
CA MET A 1 28.70 0.75 40.28
C MET A 1 29.60 1.56 41.21
N ARG A 2 30.50 2.45 40.76
CA ARG A 2 31.41 3.17 41.68
C ARG A 2 30.69 4.03 42.75
N ASP A 3 29.59 4.67 42.36
CA ASP A 3 28.84 5.55 43.27
C ASP A 3 27.71 4.83 44.05
N HIS A 4 27.12 3.77 43.47
CA HIS A 4 25.91 3.12 43.99
C HIS A 4 26.11 1.64 44.36
N GLY A 5 27.31 1.07 44.19
CA GLY A 5 27.61 -0.33 44.54
C GLY A 5 26.91 -1.41 43.70
N ARG A 6 25.97 -1.06 42.81
CA ARG A 6 25.18 -1.98 41.99
C ARG A 6 25.35 -1.76 40.48
N LYS A 7 24.99 -2.79 39.69
CA LYS A 7 24.85 -2.70 38.22
C LYS A 7 23.64 -1.78 37.89
N PRO A 8 23.70 -1.00 36.80
CA PRO A 8 22.56 -0.21 36.34
C PRO A 8 21.34 -1.09 36.06
N ASP A 9 20.18 -0.67 36.52
CA ASP A 9 18.92 -1.38 36.36
C ASP A 9 18.07 -0.72 35.26
N ALA A 10 17.55 -1.53 34.32
CA ALA A 10 16.73 -1.05 33.21
C ALA A 10 15.32 -0.63 33.66
N GLU A 11 14.85 -1.18 34.78
CA GLU A 11 13.52 -0.93 35.35
C GLU A 11 13.55 0.11 36.48
N ALA A 12 14.64 0.88 36.61
CA ALA A 12 14.74 1.92 37.62
C ALA A 12 13.78 3.09 37.36
N ASP A 13 13.17 3.64 38.42
CA ASP A 13 12.33 4.84 38.33
C ASP A 13 13.11 6.10 37.89
N ASP A 14 14.43 6.15 38.16
CA ASP A 14 15.29 7.20 37.65
C ASP A 14 15.61 6.95 36.17
N MET A 15 15.09 7.83 35.31
CA MET A 15 15.30 7.80 33.86
C MET A 15 16.78 7.71 33.47
N ARG A 16 17.70 8.31 34.24
CA ARG A 16 19.14 8.22 33.93
C ARG A 16 19.71 6.83 34.22
N GLU A 17 19.26 6.20 35.31
CA GLU A 17 19.65 4.84 35.68
C GLU A 17 19.06 3.83 34.69
N ALA A 18 17.78 3.98 34.32
CA ALA A 18 17.10 3.15 33.33
C ALA A 18 17.77 3.18 31.95
N VAL A 19 18.21 4.37 31.49
CA VAL A 19 18.96 4.49 30.22
C VAL A 19 20.30 3.76 30.28
N LEU A 20 21.00 3.81 31.42
CA LEU A 20 22.25 3.07 31.59
C LEU A 20 22.02 1.55 31.64
N GLY A 21 20.95 1.09 32.30
CA GLY A 21 20.56 -0.32 32.35
C GLY A 21 20.19 -0.89 30.98
N THR A 22 19.37 -0.16 30.22
CA THR A 22 18.99 -0.56 28.85
C THR A 22 20.18 -0.59 27.90
N GLN A 23 21.11 0.37 28.01
CA GLN A 23 22.36 0.36 27.24
C GLN A 23 23.26 -0.82 27.60
N LEU A 24 23.40 -1.14 28.89
CA LEU A 24 24.16 -2.30 29.34
C LEU A 24 23.57 -3.60 28.79
N ASN A 25 22.25 -3.76 28.83
CA ASN A 25 21.55 -4.92 28.27
C ASN A 25 21.74 -5.03 26.75
N SER A 26 21.70 -3.90 26.03
CA SER A 26 21.98 -3.86 24.59
C SER A 26 23.44 -4.21 24.24
N ILE A 27 24.40 -3.96 25.14
CA ILE A 27 25.79 -4.36 24.94
C ILE A 27 25.93 -5.86 25.23
N ARG A 28 25.36 -6.37 26.33
CA ARG A 28 25.41 -7.80 26.71
C ARG A 28 24.77 -8.72 25.65
N SER A 29 23.76 -8.26 24.92
CA SER A 29 23.10 -9.05 23.89
C SER A 29 23.89 -9.21 22.58
N ASP A 30 24.88 -8.34 22.32
CA ASP A 30 25.69 -8.36 21.11
C ASP A 30 27.12 -8.84 21.41
N LYS A 31 27.39 -10.10 21.05
CA LYS A 31 28.67 -10.77 21.29
C LYS A 31 29.88 -9.99 20.74
N HIS A 32 29.73 -9.31 19.60
CA HIS A 32 30.83 -8.55 19.00
C HIS A 32 31.16 -7.29 19.80
N ARG A 33 30.16 -6.66 20.42
CA ARG A 33 30.36 -5.48 21.29
C ARG A 33 30.99 -5.88 22.62
N VAL A 34 30.61 -7.03 23.17
CA VAL A 34 31.21 -7.58 24.39
C VAL A 34 32.71 -7.87 24.17
N GLU A 35 33.08 -8.54 23.08
CA GLU A 35 34.48 -8.90 22.78
C GLU A 35 35.40 -7.68 22.62
N ILE A 36 34.91 -6.60 22.00
CA ILE A 36 35.68 -5.35 21.85
C ILE A 36 35.85 -4.62 23.19
N LEU A 37 34.83 -4.69 24.05
CA LEU A 37 34.78 -3.94 25.30
C LEU A 37 35.36 -4.72 26.49
N GLU A 38 35.68 -6.01 26.32
CA GLU A 38 36.24 -6.88 27.35
C GLU A 38 37.52 -6.32 27.97
N SER A 39 38.43 -5.77 27.15
CA SER A 39 39.67 -5.15 27.65
C SER A 39 39.46 -3.87 28.47
N TYR A 40 38.26 -3.27 28.38
CA TYR A 40 37.89 -2.04 29.08
C TYR A 40 36.96 -2.31 30.27
N ASP A 41 36.57 -3.57 30.51
CA ASP A 41 35.68 -3.95 31.60
C ASP A 41 36.45 -4.18 32.91
N GLU A 42 36.83 -3.08 33.57
CA GLU A 42 37.48 -3.12 34.88
C GLU A 42 36.57 -3.66 36.01
N LEU A 43 35.25 -3.71 35.79
CA LEU A 43 34.24 -3.97 36.82
C LEU A 43 33.51 -5.32 36.62
N GLY A 44 33.86 -6.10 35.60
CA GLY A 44 33.24 -7.39 35.29
C GLY A 44 31.73 -7.28 35.03
N ILE A 45 31.27 -6.16 34.45
CA ILE A 45 29.84 -5.91 34.21
C ILE A 45 29.33 -6.58 32.94
N LEU A 46 30.22 -6.96 32.02
CA LEU A 46 29.89 -7.58 30.74
C LEU A 46 29.77 -9.11 30.83
N GLU A 47 30.29 -9.75 31.89
CA GLU A 47 30.10 -11.18 32.10
C GLU A 47 28.60 -11.51 32.22
N LEU A 48 28.14 -12.41 31.35
CA LEU A 48 26.80 -12.99 31.40
C LEU A 48 26.76 -14.02 32.54
N ASP A 49 25.68 -14.00 33.31
CA ASP A 49 25.44 -15.00 34.33
C ASP A 49 25.39 -16.38 33.64
N LYS A 50 25.99 -17.40 34.27
CA LYS A 50 26.10 -18.74 33.67
C LYS A 50 24.71 -19.25 33.31
N ALA A 51 24.58 -19.84 32.13
CA ALA A 51 23.36 -20.53 31.76
C ALA A 51 23.10 -21.66 32.77
N PRO A 52 21.86 -21.84 33.25
CA PRO A 52 21.54 -22.91 34.19
C PRO A 52 21.86 -24.26 33.56
N GLU A 53 22.43 -25.16 34.35
CA GLU A 53 22.88 -26.47 33.88
C GLU A 53 21.70 -27.45 33.73
N SER A 54 20.53 -27.10 34.26
CA SER A 54 19.32 -27.91 34.18
C SER A 54 18.03 -27.08 34.13
N LEU A 55 16.96 -27.70 33.64
CA LEU A 55 15.61 -27.11 33.66
C LEU A 55 15.11 -26.88 35.10
N ASP A 56 15.44 -27.76 36.03
CA ASP A 56 15.02 -27.63 37.44
C ASP A 56 15.67 -26.41 38.11
N GLU A 57 16.92 -26.09 37.78
CA GLU A 57 17.60 -24.88 38.23
C GLU A 57 16.92 -23.62 37.67
N LEU A 58 16.62 -23.61 36.36
CA LEU A 58 15.90 -22.52 35.69
C LEU A 58 14.52 -22.23 36.34
N PHE A 59 13.76 -23.28 36.67
CA PHE A 59 12.43 -23.12 37.30
C PHE A 59 12.48 -22.77 38.78
N SER A 60 13.62 -22.98 39.45
CA SER A 60 13.78 -22.69 40.88
C SER A 60 14.17 -21.23 41.17
N GLU A 61 14.91 -20.58 40.26
CA GLU A 61 15.30 -19.17 40.40
C GLU A 61 14.19 -18.20 40.00
N ASP A 62 13.32 -18.59 39.07
CA ASP A 62 12.31 -17.71 38.44
C ASP A 62 10.86 -18.08 38.82
N ALA A 63 10.66 -18.40 40.11
CA ALA A 63 9.38 -18.86 40.64
C ALA A 63 8.24 -17.81 40.57
N GLY A 64 8.57 -16.55 40.24
CA GLY A 64 7.60 -15.44 40.17
C GLY A 64 7.03 -15.15 38.78
N ILE A 65 7.64 -15.65 37.69
CA ILE A 65 7.19 -15.35 36.31
C ILE A 65 5.77 -15.88 36.03
N PHE A 66 5.39 -16.99 36.66
CA PHE A 66 4.11 -17.65 36.43
C PHE A 66 3.04 -17.33 37.46
N ASP A 67 3.39 -16.67 38.58
CA ASP A 67 2.43 -16.28 39.61
C ASP A 67 1.52 -15.13 39.13
N ASP A 68 2.01 -14.27 38.23
CA ASP A 68 1.27 -13.15 37.62
C ASP A 68 0.77 -13.44 36.19
N ALA A 69 0.46 -14.70 35.88
CA ALA A 69 -0.12 -15.07 34.59
C ALA A 69 -1.49 -14.39 34.30
N GLU A 70 -2.12 -13.76 35.30
CA GLU A 70 -3.31 -12.92 35.08
C GLU A 70 -2.97 -11.54 34.48
N GLY A 71 -1.75 -11.01 34.66
CA GLY A 71 -1.32 -9.68 34.22
C GLY A 71 -1.11 -9.54 32.70
N ILE A 72 -0.70 -10.61 32.03
CA ILE A 72 -0.52 -10.63 30.56
C ILE A 72 -1.87 -10.56 29.83
N PHE A 73 -2.96 -11.01 30.48
CA PHE A 73 -4.31 -11.00 29.93
C PHE A 73 -5.22 -9.89 30.51
N SER A 74 -4.75 -9.14 31.51
CA SER A 74 -5.50 -8.03 32.10
C SER A 74 -4.89 -6.68 31.69
N ASP A 75 -5.76 -5.70 31.50
CA ASP A 75 -5.54 -4.46 30.73
C ASP A 75 -4.40 -3.53 31.24
N GLY A 76 -3.13 -3.89 30.98
CA GLY A 76 -1.95 -3.04 31.18
C GLY A 76 -1.65 -2.08 30.00
N PRO A 77 -0.85 -1.01 30.22
CA PRO A 77 -0.58 0.05 29.24
C PRO A 77 0.48 -0.39 28.22
N GLY A 78 0.13 -1.37 27.39
CA GLY A 78 0.95 -1.90 26.31
C GLY A 78 0.11 -2.49 25.18
N LYS A 79 -1.20 -2.17 25.16
CA LYS A 79 -2.15 -2.69 24.19
C LYS A 79 -1.73 -2.21 22.80
N VAL A 80 -0.98 -3.04 22.08
CA VAL A 80 -1.08 -3.11 20.64
C VAL A 80 -2.55 -3.37 20.40
N ILE A 81 -3.29 -2.32 20.08
CA ILE A 81 -4.66 -2.45 19.61
C ILE A 81 -4.50 -3.14 18.26
N SER A 82 -4.35 -4.47 18.28
CA SER A 82 -4.81 -5.27 17.18
C SER A 82 -6.28 -4.89 17.10
N ARG A 83 -6.59 -4.01 16.16
CA ARG A 83 -7.98 -3.81 15.78
C ARG A 83 -8.40 -5.19 15.31
N ALA A 84 -9.05 -5.95 16.20
CA ALA A 84 -9.80 -7.12 15.80
C ALA A 84 -10.55 -6.70 14.53
N PRO A 85 -10.41 -7.46 13.42
CA PRO A 85 -11.14 -7.14 12.21
C PRO A 85 -12.58 -6.92 12.62
N ARG A 86 -13.12 -5.71 12.34
CA ARG A 86 -14.52 -5.44 12.66
C ARG A 86 -15.33 -6.59 12.09
N PRO A 87 -16.23 -7.23 12.85
CA PRO A 87 -17.13 -8.22 12.30
C PRO A 87 -17.82 -7.59 11.10
N VAL A 88 -17.51 -8.09 9.90
CA VAL A 88 -18.17 -7.65 8.68
C VAL A 88 -19.24 -8.69 8.45
N ASP A 89 -20.46 -8.43 8.90
CA ASP A 89 -21.58 -9.39 8.78
C ASP A 89 -21.82 -9.82 7.32
N ASP A 90 -21.54 -8.94 6.35
CA ASP A 90 -21.76 -9.20 4.92
C ASP A 90 -20.46 -9.26 4.11
N ARG A 91 -19.64 -10.29 4.35
CA ARG A 91 -18.47 -10.57 3.51
C ARG A 91 -18.92 -11.10 2.14
N ALA A 92 -18.30 -10.57 1.08
CA ALA A 92 -18.57 -11.02 -0.29
C ALA A 92 -17.92 -12.40 -0.52
N GLU A 93 -18.65 -13.46 -0.20
CA GLU A 93 -18.24 -14.84 -0.46
C GLU A 93 -18.72 -15.32 -1.82
N ARG A 94 -18.09 -16.37 -2.35
CA ARG A 94 -18.56 -17.07 -3.55
C ARG A 94 -19.51 -18.18 -3.13
N LYS A 95 -20.73 -18.18 -3.66
CA LYS A 95 -21.75 -19.20 -3.42
C LYS A 95 -22.15 -19.85 -4.74
N PRO A 96 -22.52 -21.14 -4.77
CA PRO A 96 -23.05 -21.76 -5.98
C PRO A 96 -24.36 -21.07 -6.40
N VAL A 97 -24.57 -20.92 -7.71
CA VAL A 97 -25.78 -20.31 -8.30
C VAL A 97 -26.82 -21.38 -8.58
N ASP A 98 -28.03 -21.18 -8.08
CA ASP A 98 -29.18 -21.98 -8.46
C ASP A 98 -29.56 -21.71 -9.93
N ASN A 99 -29.88 -22.77 -10.68
CA ASN A 99 -30.28 -22.69 -12.10
C ASN A 99 -29.24 -22.05 -13.04
N PHE A 100 -27.94 -22.18 -12.72
CA PHE A 100 -26.86 -21.67 -13.57
C PHE A 100 -26.95 -22.20 -15.01
N GLU A 101 -27.24 -23.49 -15.17
CA GLU A 101 -27.21 -24.16 -16.47
C GLU A 101 -28.28 -23.67 -17.44
N SER A 102 -29.46 -23.33 -16.95
CA SER A 102 -30.57 -22.88 -17.80
C SER A 102 -30.49 -21.38 -18.09
N THR A 103 -30.06 -20.57 -17.12
CA THR A 103 -30.21 -19.12 -17.19
C THR A 103 -28.93 -18.40 -17.65
N PHE A 104 -27.76 -18.86 -17.21
CA PHE A 104 -26.51 -18.09 -17.36
C PHE A 104 -25.46 -18.78 -18.22
N LYS A 105 -25.34 -20.12 -18.14
CA LYS A 105 -24.38 -20.92 -18.92
C LYS A 105 -24.44 -20.66 -20.43
N PRO A 106 -25.61 -20.56 -21.08
CA PRO A 106 -25.68 -20.30 -22.53
C PRO A 106 -25.03 -18.96 -22.92
N GLY A 107 -25.19 -17.93 -22.09
CA GLY A 107 -24.60 -16.62 -22.34
C GLY A 107 -23.08 -16.66 -22.32
N PHE A 108 -22.46 -17.32 -21.33
CA PHE A 108 -21.00 -17.46 -21.28
C PHE A 108 -20.45 -18.24 -22.48
N VAL A 109 -21.11 -19.34 -22.88
CA VAL A 109 -20.72 -20.13 -24.04
C VAL A 109 -20.81 -19.32 -25.34
N GLU A 110 -21.87 -18.53 -25.51
CA GLU A 110 -22.02 -17.63 -26.65
C GLU A 110 -20.90 -16.59 -26.68
N GLN A 111 -20.56 -15.98 -25.55
CA GLN A 111 -19.47 -15.01 -25.44
C GLN A 111 -18.11 -15.62 -25.81
N GLN A 112 -17.82 -16.81 -25.31
CA GLN A 112 -16.57 -17.51 -25.63
C GLN A 112 -16.49 -17.85 -27.12
N LYS A 113 -17.62 -18.22 -27.74
CA LYS A 113 -17.69 -18.44 -29.18
C LYS A 113 -17.48 -17.15 -29.97
N MET A 114 -18.10 -16.04 -29.58
CA MET A 114 -17.92 -14.74 -30.23
C MET A 114 -16.49 -14.21 -30.11
N LEU A 115 -15.80 -14.47 -29.00
CA LEU A 115 -14.38 -14.17 -28.82
C LEU A 115 -13.50 -15.03 -29.74
N SER A 116 -13.83 -16.32 -29.89
CA SER A 116 -13.12 -17.25 -30.78
C SER A 116 -13.33 -16.91 -32.26
N ASP A 117 -14.54 -16.49 -32.63
CA ASP A 117 -14.91 -16.05 -33.98
C ASP A 117 -14.37 -14.65 -34.32
N GLY A 118 -13.75 -13.94 -33.36
CA GLY A 118 -13.23 -12.59 -33.54
C GLY A 118 -14.29 -11.48 -33.62
N LYS A 119 -15.56 -11.79 -33.35
CA LYS A 119 -16.67 -10.81 -33.30
C LYS A 119 -16.63 -9.96 -32.04
N ARG A 120 -15.97 -10.45 -30.99
CA ARG A 120 -15.69 -9.75 -29.74
C ARG A 120 -14.21 -9.74 -29.47
N ARG A 121 -13.75 -8.76 -28.71
CA ARG A 121 -12.36 -8.63 -28.28
C ARG A 121 -12.29 -8.27 -26.80
N LEU A 122 -11.15 -8.58 -26.20
CA LEU A 122 -10.83 -8.20 -24.83
C LEU A 122 -10.10 -6.86 -24.84
N VAL A 123 -10.63 -5.89 -24.11
CA VAL A 123 -10.01 -4.57 -23.90
C VAL A 123 -9.62 -4.43 -22.44
N ARG A 124 -8.50 -3.77 -22.16
CA ARG A 124 -8.07 -3.57 -20.78
C ARG A 124 -9.12 -2.75 -20.03
N TYR A 125 -9.44 -3.15 -18.80
CA TYR A 125 -10.44 -2.44 -18.02
C TYR A 125 -9.95 -1.03 -17.63
N ALA A 126 -10.72 0.00 -17.99
CA ALA A 126 -10.34 1.41 -17.82
C ALA A 126 -10.68 1.97 -16.43
N GLY A 127 -11.82 1.61 -15.81
CA GLY A 127 -12.17 2.17 -14.50
C GLY A 127 -13.61 1.98 -14.03
N VAL A 128 -13.90 2.44 -12.81
CA VAL A 128 -15.17 2.20 -12.07
C VAL A 128 -16.42 2.61 -12.88
N THR A 129 -16.32 3.66 -13.69
CA THR A 129 -17.41 4.18 -14.52
C THR A 129 -17.81 3.21 -15.63
N HIS A 130 -16.89 2.34 -16.07
CA HIS A 130 -17.10 1.38 -17.15
C HIS A 130 -17.74 0.05 -16.70
N LEU A 131 -18.16 -0.06 -15.43
CA LEU A 131 -18.94 -1.21 -14.96
C LEU A 131 -20.40 -1.03 -15.33
N VAL A 132 -20.87 -1.88 -16.25
CA VAL A 132 -22.22 -1.84 -16.82
C VAL A 132 -22.92 -3.16 -16.54
N ILE A 133 -24.17 -3.06 -16.11
CA ILE A 133 -25.03 -4.22 -15.85
C ILE A 133 -25.24 -4.99 -17.16
N GLY A 134 -25.21 -6.32 -17.09
CA GLY A 134 -25.37 -7.21 -18.23
C GLY A 134 -24.10 -7.45 -19.05
N SER A 135 -23.06 -6.61 -18.87
CA SER A 135 -21.79 -6.76 -19.57
C SER A 135 -20.92 -7.87 -18.98
N TYR A 136 -20.00 -8.36 -19.80
CA TYR A 136 -19.06 -9.43 -19.45
C TYR A 136 -17.66 -8.87 -19.26
N TYR A 137 -16.97 -9.41 -18.26
CA TYR A 137 -15.60 -9.06 -17.91
C TYR A 137 -14.80 -10.34 -17.67
N VAL A 138 -13.48 -10.26 -17.78
CA VAL A 138 -12.58 -11.38 -17.50
C VAL A 138 -11.61 -10.92 -16.41
N HIS A 139 -11.43 -11.74 -15.38
CA HIS A 139 -10.47 -11.50 -14.31
C HIS A 139 -9.77 -12.82 -13.96
N GLU A 140 -8.44 -12.83 -13.89
CA GLU A 140 -7.64 -14.04 -13.62
C GLU A 140 -8.00 -15.22 -14.54
N GLY A 141 -8.32 -14.93 -15.81
CA GLY A 141 -8.71 -15.94 -16.80
C GLY A 141 -10.13 -16.51 -16.63
N GLN A 142 -10.92 -16.00 -15.68
CA GLN A 142 -12.31 -16.40 -15.47
C GLN A 142 -13.28 -15.30 -15.94
N MET A 143 -14.26 -15.68 -16.76
CA MET A 143 -15.30 -14.74 -17.18
C MET A 143 -16.35 -14.54 -16.08
N LEU A 144 -16.82 -13.30 -15.95
CA LEU A 144 -17.87 -12.90 -15.04
C LEU A 144 -18.87 -11.98 -15.74
N ARG A 145 -20.11 -11.99 -15.26
CA ARG A 145 -21.21 -11.14 -15.72
C ARG A 145 -21.83 -10.42 -14.54
N ILE A 146 -22.10 -9.13 -14.71
CA ILE A 146 -22.85 -8.34 -13.73
C ILE A 146 -24.33 -8.52 -14.04
N VAL A 147 -25.12 -9.03 -13.08
CA VAL A 147 -26.54 -9.31 -13.30
C VAL A 147 -27.42 -8.21 -12.73
N GLU A 148 -27.08 -7.70 -11.55
CA GLU A 148 -27.92 -6.76 -10.82
C GLU A 148 -27.07 -5.77 -10.01
N GLU A 149 -27.56 -4.53 -9.91
CA GLU A 149 -27.04 -3.50 -9.02
C GLU A 149 -27.99 -3.35 -7.83
N GLY A 150 -27.47 -3.61 -6.63
CA GLY A 150 -28.18 -3.40 -5.38
C GLY A 150 -28.27 -1.93 -5.00
N GLU A 151 -29.07 -1.65 -3.96
CA GLU A 151 -29.37 -0.28 -3.53
C GLU A 151 -28.12 0.55 -3.16
N LYS A 152 -28.16 1.83 -3.54
CA LYS A 152 -27.12 2.80 -3.20
C LYS A 152 -27.32 3.29 -1.77
N LYS A 153 -26.47 2.83 -0.85
CA LYS A 153 -26.47 3.29 0.54
C LYS A 153 -25.38 4.34 0.74
N ARG A 154 -25.75 5.56 1.12
CA ARG A 154 -24.79 6.63 1.44
C ARG A 154 -24.20 6.37 2.82
N VAL A 155 -22.90 6.11 2.89
CA VAL A 155 -22.17 5.80 4.12
C VAL A 155 -20.90 6.66 4.15
N TYR A 156 -20.74 7.49 5.19
CA TYR A 156 -19.60 8.42 5.35
C TYR A 156 -19.29 9.20 4.05
N ASP A 157 -20.31 9.87 3.52
CA ASP A 157 -20.28 10.69 2.31
C ASP A 157 -19.99 9.96 0.99
N ARG A 158 -20.02 8.62 1.00
CA ARG A 158 -19.81 7.80 -0.21
C ARG A 158 -20.98 6.87 -0.46
N ASN A 159 -21.40 6.79 -1.71
CA ASN A 159 -22.39 5.80 -2.14
C ASN A 159 -21.72 4.43 -2.20
N LYS A 160 -22.26 3.49 -1.43
CA LYS A 160 -21.91 2.07 -1.50
C LYS A 160 -23.05 1.34 -2.18
N GLU A 161 -22.73 0.78 -3.33
CA GLU A 161 -23.59 -0.11 -4.10
C GLU A 161 -22.88 -1.44 -4.30
N ARG A 162 -23.65 -2.53 -4.31
CA ARG A 162 -23.13 -3.88 -4.50
C ARG A 162 -23.67 -4.45 -5.79
N PHE A 163 -22.86 -5.24 -6.47
CA PHE A 163 -23.24 -5.98 -7.65
C PHE A 163 -23.43 -7.45 -7.30
N ARG A 164 -24.51 -8.04 -7.83
CA ARG A 164 -24.62 -9.49 -7.97
C ARG A 164 -23.87 -9.91 -9.22
N ILE A 165 -22.79 -10.64 -9.00
CA ILE A 165 -21.86 -11.07 -10.04
C ILE A 165 -21.98 -12.57 -10.19
N ILE A 166 -22.07 -13.06 -11.43
CA ILE A 166 -22.05 -14.50 -11.73
C ILE A 166 -20.77 -14.80 -12.50
N TYR A 167 -20.07 -15.85 -12.08
CA TYR A 167 -18.88 -16.37 -12.72
C TYR A 167 -19.23 -17.54 -13.63
N GLU A 168 -18.41 -17.73 -14.65
CA GLU A 168 -18.54 -18.82 -15.63
C GLU A 168 -18.51 -20.23 -15.01
N ASN A 169 -17.90 -20.39 -13.83
CA ASN A 169 -17.86 -21.67 -13.12
C ASN A 169 -19.15 -21.96 -12.31
N GLY A 170 -20.20 -21.18 -12.46
CA GLY A 170 -21.47 -21.37 -11.74
C GLY A 170 -21.48 -20.86 -10.30
N THR A 171 -20.56 -19.98 -9.94
CA THR A 171 -20.58 -19.30 -8.63
C THR A 171 -21.06 -17.86 -8.76
N GLU A 172 -21.71 -17.32 -7.72
CA GLU A 172 -22.05 -15.91 -7.59
C GLU A 172 -21.35 -15.28 -6.41
N SER A 173 -21.17 -13.96 -6.48
CA SER A 173 -20.67 -13.16 -5.37
C SER A 173 -21.35 -11.80 -5.32
N ASN A 174 -21.58 -11.31 -4.10
CA ASN A 174 -22.19 -10.00 -3.85
C ASN A 174 -21.12 -8.99 -3.42
N MET A 175 -20.50 -8.33 -4.40
CA MET A 175 -19.33 -7.49 -4.19
C MET A 175 -19.64 -6.00 -4.35
N TYR A 176 -19.01 -5.14 -3.55
CA TYR A 176 -19.09 -3.69 -3.79
C TYR A 176 -18.53 -3.33 -5.16
N ARG A 177 -19.20 -2.40 -5.86
CA ARG A 177 -18.75 -1.90 -7.18
C ARG A 177 -17.28 -1.51 -7.21
N ARG A 178 -16.82 -0.78 -6.20
CA ARG A 178 -15.43 -0.32 -6.13
C ARG A 178 -14.45 -1.47 -5.90
N SER A 179 -14.83 -2.49 -5.13
CA SER A 179 -14.01 -3.67 -4.91
C SER A 179 -13.87 -4.49 -6.19
N LEU A 180 -14.95 -4.66 -6.97
CA LEU A 180 -14.89 -5.30 -8.29
C LEU A 180 -13.99 -4.50 -9.24
N SER A 181 -14.19 -3.18 -9.29
CA SER A 181 -13.38 -2.29 -10.13
C SER A 181 -11.89 -2.36 -9.78
N GLN A 182 -11.53 -2.45 -8.50
CA GLN A 182 -10.14 -2.58 -8.10
C GLN A 182 -9.52 -3.89 -8.60
N ARG A 183 -10.22 -5.02 -8.43
CA ARG A 183 -9.77 -6.32 -8.94
C ARG A 183 -9.57 -6.32 -10.46
N LEU A 184 -10.52 -5.75 -11.19
CA LEU A 184 -10.42 -5.65 -12.65
C LEU A 184 -9.33 -4.68 -13.12
N ARG A 185 -8.94 -3.70 -12.28
CA ARG A 185 -7.83 -2.80 -12.63
C ARG A 185 -6.47 -3.52 -12.55
N GLU A 186 -6.31 -4.42 -11.59
CA GLU A 186 -5.08 -5.19 -11.41
C GLU A 186 -4.83 -6.11 -12.60
N ASP A 187 -5.78 -7.00 -12.90
CA ASP A 187 -5.69 -7.89 -14.07
C ASP A 187 -7.05 -8.27 -14.64
N GLY A 188 -7.76 -7.27 -15.15
CA GLY A 188 -9.09 -7.43 -15.73
C GLY A 188 -9.22 -6.88 -17.14
N TYR A 189 -10.14 -7.49 -17.86
CA TYR A 189 -10.53 -7.12 -19.21
C TYR A 189 -12.04 -6.96 -19.32
N THR A 190 -12.49 -6.07 -20.19
CA THR A 190 -13.87 -5.92 -20.61
C THR A 190 -14.07 -6.66 -21.92
N VAL A 191 -15.13 -7.46 -22.02
CA VAL A 191 -15.55 -8.08 -23.29
C VAL A 191 -16.37 -7.06 -24.07
N VAL A 192 -15.86 -6.63 -25.21
CA VAL A 192 -16.50 -5.65 -26.09
C VAL A 192 -16.66 -6.20 -27.49
N ASP A 193 -17.54 -5.59 -28.29
CA ASP A 193 -17.67 -5.93 -29.70
C ASP A 193 -16.40 -5.55 -30.49
N ALA A 194 -16.13 -6.22 -31.60
CA ALA A 194 -14.90 -6.01 -32.38
C ALA A 194 -14.72 -4.56 -32.83
N ASP A 195 -15.83 -3.90 -33.22
CA ASP A 195 -15.88 -2.52 -33.68
C ASP A 195 -15.88 -1.49 -32.54
N TYR A 196 -15.75 -1.94 -31.29
CA TYR A 196 -15.71 -1.05 -30.13
C TYR A 196 -14.52 -0.08 -30.23
N SER A 197 -14.83 1.20 -30.32
CA SER A 197 -13.87 2.28 -30.08
C SER A 197 -13.95 2.69 -28.62
N GLU A 198 -12.79 2.81 -27.97
CA GLU A 198 -12.76 3.46 -26.66
C GLU A 198 -13.29 4.88 -26.85
N PRO A 199 -14.21 5.35 -25.99
CA PRO A 199 -14.49 6.77 -25.94
C PRO A 199 -13.17 7.44 -25.64
N ILE A 200 -12.67 8.21 -26.60
CA ILE A 200 -11.60 9.16 -26.35
C ILE A 200 -12.20 10.05 -25.26
N GLU A 201 -11.74 9.88 -24.01
CA GLU A 201 -11.89 10.97 -23.05
C GLU A 201 -11.30 12.15 -23.79
N ASP A 202 -12.15 13.14 -24.07
CA ASP A 202 -11.71 14.44 -24.55
C ASP A 202 -10.89 14.99 -23.38
N ASP A 203 -9.65 14.53 -23.29
CA ASP A 203 -8.62 15.05 -22.40
C ASP A 203 -8.43 16.47 -22.89
N GLU A 204 -9.32 17.37 -22.45
CA GLU A 204 -9.19 18.80 -22.63
C GLU A 204 -7.78 19.10 -22.17
N ALA A 205 -6.91 19.44 -23.14
CA ALA A 205 -5.49 19.56 -22.89
C ALA A 205 -5.26 20.55 -21.73
N VAL A 206 -4.99 20.00 -20.53
CA VAL A 206 -4.93 20.76 -19.27
C VAL A 206 -3.77 21.78 -19.30
N GLY A 207 -2.85 21.62 -20.23
CA GLY A 207 -1.83 22.61 -20.55
C GLY A 207 -0.79 22.06 -21.51
N ARG A 208 0.19 22.92 -21.82
CA ARG A 208 1.37 22.60 -22.63
C ARG A 208 2.57 22.48 -21.72
N ILE A 209 3.30 21.37 -21.85
CA ILE A 209 4.62 21.22 -21.24
C ILE A 209 5.64 21.93 -22.14
N TYR A 210 6.50 22.73 -21.54
CA TYR A 210 7.59 23.39 -22.24
C TYR A 210 8.92 23.09 -21.56
N VAL A 211 9.98 23.03 -22.38
CA VAL A 211 11.36 22.84 -21.95
C VAL A 211 12.13 24.05 -22.48
N LEU A 212 12.90 24.71 -21.62
CA LEU A 212 13.67 25.88 -22.00
C LEU A 212 15.14 25.67 -21.70
N SER A 213 15.99 26.28 -22.52
CA SER A 213 17.40 26.46 -22.20
C SER A 213 17.74 27.93 -22.01
N SER A 214 18.62 28.20 -21.04
CA SER A 214 19.07 29.56 -20.73
C SER A 214 20.01 30.08 -21.81
N LEU A 215 19.87 31.36 -22.16
CA LEU A 215 20.80 32.12 -23.01
C LEU A 215 21.68 33.06 -22.17
N SER A 216 21.86 32.77 -20.88
CA SER A 216 22.72 33.55 -19.99
C SER A 216 24.17 33.53 -20.47
N THR A 217 24.85 34.68 -20.35
CA THR A 217 26.29 34.82 -20.59
C THR A 217 27.12 34.61 -19.32
N ASP A 218 26.49 34.33 -18.18
CA ASP A 218 27.17 34.13 -16.90
C ASP A 218 28.00 32.84 -16.91
N PRO A 219 29.33 32.89 -16.65
CA PRO A 219 30.18 31.71 -16.58
C PRO A 219 29.68 30.63 -15.61
N ASN A 220 29.03 31.01 -14.52
CA ASN A 220 28.48 30.08 -13.53
C ASN A 220 27.30 29.26 -14.07
N VAL A 221 26.58 29.81 -15.06
CA VAL A 221 25.42 29.15 -15.69
C VAL A 221 25.86 28.33 -16.89
N ILE A 222 26.74 28.87 -17.74
CA ILE A 222 27.22 28.21 -18.97
C ILE A 222 27.99 26.91 -18.66
N THR A 223 28.70 26.86 -17.54
CA THR A 223 29.51 25.69 -17.15
C THR A 223 28.64 24.47 -16.82
N ILE A 224 27.35 24.66 -16.52
CA ILE A 224 26.43 23.59 -16.15
C ILE A 224 25.90 22.90 -17.42
N LYS A 225 26.34 21.67 -17.66
CA LYS A 225 25.84 20.84 -18.76
C LYS A 225 24.37 20.47 -18.54
N ASN A 226 23.57 20.48 -19.61
CA ASN A 226 22.16 20.05 -19.64
C ASN A 226 21.25 20.79 -18.64
N LEU A 227 21.48 22.09 -18.45
CA LEU A 227 20.62 22.93 -17.63
C LEU A 227 19.35 23.32 -18.38
N TYR A 228 18.22 22.74 -17.98
CA TYR A 228 16.91 23.00 -18.58
C TYR A 228 15.89 23.42 -17.54
N LYS A 229 14.99 24.33 -17.93
CA LYS A 229 13.78 24.65 -17.17
C LYS A 229 12.59 23.93 -17.81
N ILE A 230 11.97 23.02 -17.06
CA ILE A 230 10.73 22.35 -17.48
C ILE A 230 9.56 22.99 -16.74
N GLY A 231 8.45 23.22 -17.43
CA GLY A 231 7.24 23.78 -16.83
C GLY A 231 5.98 23.43 -17.60
N VAL A 232 4.83 23.73 -17.01
CA VAL A 232 3.51 23.58 -17.63
C VAL A 232 2.82 24.94 -17.66
N THR A 233 2.05 25.21 -18.71
CA THR A 233 1.22 26.41 -18.83
C THR A 233 -0.10 26.08 -19.53
N THR A 234 -1.20 26.66 -19.06
CA THR A 234 -2.51 26.59 -19.72
C THR A 234 -2.57 27.54 -20.94
N GLY A 235 -1.76 28.60 -20.95
CA GLY A 235 -1.69 29.58 -22.04
C GLY A 235 -0.68 29.23 -23.13
N THR A 236 -0.19 30.25 -23.84
CA THR A 236 0.93 30.10 -24.79
C THR A 236 2.27 30.12 -24.05
N VAL A 237 3.27 29.39 -24.57
CA VAL A 237 4.59 29.32 -23.94
C VAL A 237 5.29 30.68 -24.03
N GLU A 238 5.09 31.38 -25.14
CA GLU A 238 5.61 32.72 -25.42
C GLU A 238 5.18 33.73 -24.36
N ASN A 239 3.91 33.69 -23.95
CA ASN A 239 3.41 34.57 -22.88
C ASN A 239 4.03 34.22 -21.53
N ARG A 240 4.28 32.93 -21.26
CA ARG A 240 4.88 32.48 -19.99
C ARG A 240 6.34 32.91 -19.84
N ILE A 241 7.07 33.04 -20.95
CA ILE A 241 8.50 33.39 -20.98
C ILE A 241 8.78 34.85 -21.35
N LYS A 242 7.74 35.67 -21.60
CA LYS A 242 7.88 37.07 -22.08
C LYS A 242 8.83 37.93 -21.24
N ASN A 243 8.85 37.73 -19.92
CA ASN A 243 9.68 38.48 -18.98
C ASN A 243 10.82 37.62 -18.38
N ALA A 244 11.29 36.59 -19.09
CA ALA A 244 12.27 35.64 -18.55
C ALA A 244 13.56 36.33 -18.07
N ALA A 245 14.03 37.37 -18.77
CA ALA A 245 15.23 38.12 -18.41
C ALA A 245 15.13 38.87 -17.07
N ALA A 246 13.92 39.12 -16.56
CA ALA A 246 13.68 39.80 -15.27
C ALA A 246 13.09 38.87 -14.20
N ASP A 247 12.92 37.58 -14.51
CA ASP A 247 12.30 36.61 -13.63
C ASP A 247 13.38 35.63 -13.08
N PRO A 248 13.55 35.53 -11.75
CA PRO A 248 14.53 34.64 -11.12
C PRO A 248 14.35 33.16 -11.51
N THR A 249 13.12 32.76 -11.87
CA THR A 249 12.78 31.41 -12.34
C THR A 249 13.60 30.98 -13.56
N TYR A 250 14.03 31.95 -14.36
CA TYR A 250 14.85 31.75 -15.56
C TYR A 250 16.27 32.28 -15.40
N LEU A 251 16.73 32.41 -14.15
CA LEU A 251 18.06 32.89 -13.81
C LEU A 251 18.34 34.30 -14.33
N MET A 252 17.29 35.14 -14.40
CA MET A 252 17.38 36.53 -14.91
C MET A 252 18.00 36.62 -16.30
N ALA A 253 17.75 35.62 -17.15
CA ALA A 253 18.30 35.55 -18.50
C ALA A 253 17.22 35.26 -19.54
N PRO A 254 17.42 35.70 -20.80
CA PRO A 254 16.59 35.24 -21.91
C PRO A 254 16.66 33.72 -22.06
N VAL A 255 15.59 33.13 -22.60
CA VAL A 255 15.44 31.68 -22.75
C VAL A 255 14.97 31.33 -24.15
N LYS A 256 15.34 30.15 -24.63
CA LYS A 256 14.82 29.56 -25.86
C LYS A 256 14.04 28.27 -25.57
N ILE A 257 12.95 28.07 -26.30
CA ILE A 257 12.16 26.83 -26.33
C ILE A 257 12.95 25.76 -27.09
#